data_AF-A0A485K716-F1
#
_entry.id   AF-A0A485K716-F1
#
_cell.length_a   1.000
_cell.length_b   1.000
_cell.length_c   1.000
_cell.angle_alpha   90.00
_cell.angle_beta   90.00
_cell.angle_gamma   90.00
#
_symmetry.space_group_name_H-M   'P 1'
#
loop_
_entity.id
_entity.type
_entity.pdbx_description
1 polymer ?
#
loop_
_entity_poly.entity_id
_entity_poly.type
_entity_poly.pdbx_seq_one_letter_code
_entity_poly.pdbx_strand_id
1 'polypeptide(L)'
;MASCIQVLVTPEVFRLVSLYQNGIPEDFVPFAQLPRVEYLPQPWFHHDTKVFAGGNPAPHVDAVLLAWLGCYNLDRLATLTLHLPHLKATVLEFAAYNGRVDILQAFPPDEFASTANLLVLAALQGHIPVVEYLVHVGYKAQVNAAGGAAAWGGDIALLETMTTLNLDNWIPPSMFTYAARAGQLAAFEWLWQQWAHDQNYEYIRGVALRSGLDEAIRHGHEPLARWMAGSLREPTIRRIVFLAFLRQESHAADFLLEYMDNPDDVNLVLGMLISVTNSKHALTKVQSVLAVLDTTTNESIAGLTRNAESRILAGAAKRSFVDVIQWLVNERTMSRAVVRRIFEKTADGRIALVRAIRTERSEILLVLEGSGVAVKKAMTVELRAAVGTIPLALWLMDDSMPMRSYFGSTTLLDWMVQSLGGRVAVMGHELARLARPKTRGVGIFPSLFKAWHTRVVETTERDRVISSCLQGGCSPLVISTIALSFPSPAAFLLQRTESSPIRELRIELEIFLFDQATDEDKKAFEREMLFKATMARRRHVVAWLVYKCLATNPEAIERALNVADQLRWTEGLAILQQRMIEPVRCVAGRIGA
;
A
#
# COMPACT_ATOMS: atom_id res chain seq x y z
N MET A 1 -57.50 55.98 -46.09
CA MET A 1 -56.36 55.37 -45.37
C MET A 1 -55.34 56.40 -44.86
N ALA A 2 -55.01 57.46 -45.60
CA ALA A 2 -54.08 58.50 -45.13
C ALA A 2 -54.52 59.23 -43.83
N SER A 3 -55.84 59.44 -43.62
CA SER A 3 -56.37 60.10 -42.43
C SER A 3 -56.29 59.26 -41.15
N CYS A 4 -56.47 57.93 -41.25
CA CYS A 4 -56.38 57.03 -40.09
C CYS A 4 -54.94 56.90 -39.59
N ILE A 5 -53.96 56.87 -40.50
CA ILE A 5 -52.55 56.86 -40.13
C ILE A 5 -52.19 58.18 -39.44
N GLN A 6 -52.59 59.34 -40.00
CA GLN A 6 -52.35 60.64 -39.38
C GLN A 6 -52.88 60.75 -37.94
N VAL A 7 -54.02 60.14 -37.64
CA VAL A 7 -54.60 60.12 -36.28
C VAL A 7 -53.86 59.16 -35.34
N LEU A 8 -53.29 58.05 -35.84
CA LEU A 8 -52.53 57.11 -35.01
C LEU A 8 -51.12 57.60 -34.66
N VAL A 9 -50.54 58.50 -35.47
CA VAL A 9 -49.25 59.17 -35.16
C VAL A 9 -49.42 60.52 -34.44
N THR A 10 -50.62 60.94 -34.06
CA THR A 10 -50.73 62.12 -33.19
C THR A 10 -50.16 61.80 -31.81
N PRO A 11 -49.41 62.73 -31.19
CA PRO A 11 -48.75 62.49 -29.91
C PRO A 11 -49.70 61.97 -28.81
N GLU A 12 -50.94 62.44 -28.80
CA GLU A 12 -51.96 62.10 -27.81
C GLU A 12 -52.45 60.65 -27.97
N VAL A 13 -52.75 60.23 -29.20
CA VAL A 13 -53.23 58.87 -29.50
C VAL A 13 -52.09 57.88 -29.39
N PHE A 14 -50.89 58.23 -29.87
CA PHE A 14 -49.71 57.39 -29.75
C PHE A 14 -49.33 57.14 -28.28
N ARG A 15 -49.44 58.17 -27.43
CA ARG A 15 -49.23 58.04 -25.98
C ARG A 15 -50.29 57.15 -25.30
N LEU A 16 -51.55 57.23 -25.73
CA LEU A 16 -52.62 56.32 -25.27
C LEU A 16 -52.40 54.87 -25.74
N VAL A 17 -51.99 54.66 -26.99
CA VAL A 17 -51.68 53.31 -27.52
C VAL A 17 -50.49 52.71 -26.76
N SER A 18 -49.44 53.50 -26.53
CA SER A 18 -48.25 53.08 -25.78
C SER A 18 -48.53 52.82 -24.29
N LEU A 19 -49.60 53.40 -23.74
CA LEU A 19 -50.07 53.17 -22.37
C LEU A 19 -50.76 51.79 -22.19
N TYR A 20 -51.32 51.23 -23.26
CA TYR A 20 -52.08 49.98 -23.23
C TYR A 20 -51.42 48.83 -24.00
N GLN A 21 -50.44 49.10 -24.85
CA GLN A 21 -49.66 48.09 -25.56
C GLN A 21 -48.27 47.99 -24.96
N ASN A 22 -47.91 46.80 -24.46
CA ASN A 22 -46.54 46.44 -24.09
C ASN A 22 -45.69 46.19 -25.35
N GLY A 23 -45.65 47.19 -26.24
CA GLY A 23 -44.87 47.16 -27.46
C GLY A 23 -43.40 47.43 -27.16
N ILE A 24 -42.53 46.77 -27.91
CA ILE A 24 -41.12 47.13 -28.01
C ILE A 24 -40.93 47.95 -29.28
N PRO A 25 -40.10 49.01 -29.28
CA PRO A 25 -39.66 49.66 -30.50
C PRO A 25 -39.20 48.65 -31.56
N GLU A 26 -39.48 48.92 -32.83
CA GLU A 26 -39.17 48.01 -33.95
C GLU A 26 -37.68 47.67 -33.99
N ASP A 27 -36.82 48.63 -33.68
CA ASP A 27 -35.38 48.46 -33.61
C ASP A 27 -34.93 47.53 -32.46
N PHE A 28 -35.81 47.24 -31.48
CA PHE A 28 -35.52 46.33 -30.38
C PHE A 28 -36.00 44.89 -30.63
N VAL A 29 -36.79 44.66 -31.68
CA VAL A 29 -37.33 43.33 -32.04
C VAL A 29 -36.25 42.25 -32.19
N PRO A 30 -35.06 42.53 -32.77
CA PRO A 30 -33.99 41.54 -32.85
C PRO A 30 -33.54 41.01 -31.48
N PHE A 31 -33.65 41.83 -30.43
CA PHE A 31 -33.24 41.45 -29.08
C PHE A 31 -34.31 40.69 -28.31
N ALA A 32 -35.59 40.86 -28.65
CA ALA A 32 -36.68 40.13 -27.98
C ALA A 32 -36.63 38.62 -28.22
N GLN A 33 -35.91 38.19 -29.26
CA GLN A 33 -35.69 36.78 -29.60
C GLN A 33 -34.42 36.22 -28.96
N LEU A 34 -33.58 37.06 -28.34
CA LEU A 34 -32.39 36.58 -27.66
C LEU A 34 -32.79 35.82 -26.39
N PRO A 35 -32.26 34.60 -26.18
CA PRO A 35 -32.46 33.92 -24.91
C PRO A 35 -31.86 34.75 -23.77
N ARG A 36 -32.31 34.51 -22.54
CA ARG A 36 -31.58 34.99 -21.37
C ARG A 36 -30.22 34.28 -21.36
N VAL A 37 -29.20 35.00 -21.81
CA VAL A 37 -27.83 34.52 -21.93
C VAL A 37 -27.03 35.22 -20.85
N GLU A 38 -26.48 34.42 -19.94
CA GLU A 38 -25.37 34.84 -19.09
C GLU A 38 -24.08 34.52 -19.86
N TYR A 39 -23.21 35.52 -20.04
CA TYR A 39 -21.83 35.28 -20.45
C TYR A 39 -21.13 34.59 -19.29
N LEU A 40 -21.28 33.27 -19.24
CA LEU A 40 -20.61 32.49 -18.24
C LEU A 40 -19.11 32.44 -18.56
N PRO A 41 -18.24 32.69 -17.58
CA PRO A 41 -16.84 32.31 -17.70
C PRO A 41 -16.79 30.86 -18.17
N GLN A 42 -15.92 30.56 -19.14
CA GLN A 42 -15.86 29.24 -19.77
C GLN A 42 -15.81 28.10 -18.72
N PRO A 43 -16.33 26.89 -19.04
CA PRO A 43 -16.61 25.81 -18.09
C PRO A 43 -15.46 25.43 -17.14
N TRP A 44 -14.22 25.74 -17.50
CA TRP A 44 -13.01 25.44 -16.75
C TRP A 44 -12.75 26.32 -15.51
N PHE A 45 -13.43 27.46 -15.34
CA PHE A 45 -13.39 28.26 -14.10
C PHE A 45 -14.20 27.64 -12.95
N HIS A 46 -15.12 26.75 -13.28
CA HIS A 46 -15.90 26.01 -12.30
C HIS A 46 -15.33 24.60 -12.16
N HIS A 47 -15.12 24.14 -10.93
CA HIS A 47 -14.65 22.79 -10.65
C HIS A 47 -15.62 21.68 -11.09
N ASP A 48 -16.84 22.03 -11.53
CA ASP A 48 -17.90 21.11 -11.90
C ASP A 48 -18.30 21.31 -13.37
N THR A 49 -17.63 20.59 -14.28
CA THR A 49 -17.79 20.71 -15.73
C THR A 49 -19.05 20.03 -16.29
N LYS A 50 -19.98 19.58 -15.44
CA LYS A 50 -21.17 18.82 -15.87
C LYS A 50 -22.37 19.67 -16.31
N VAL A 51 -22.30 21.00 -16.20
CA VAL A 51 -23.50 21.86 -16.36
C VAL A 51 -23.69 22.43 -17.77
N PHE A 52 -22.73 22.37 -18.69
CA PHE A 52 -22.84 23.12 -19.96
C PHE A 52 -22.67 22.27 -21.22
N ALA A 53 -23.79 21.67 -21.66
CA ALA A 53 -23.96 21.08 -23.00
C ALA A 53 -24.67 22.03 -23.99
N GLY A 54 -25.05 23.24 -23.55
CA GLY A 54 -25.56 24.30 -24.43
C GLY A 54 -24.38 25.10 -25.00
N GLY A 55 -24.29 25.22 -26.32
CA GLY A 55 -23.22 25.98 -26.98
C GLY A 55 -23.13 27.43 -26.50
N ASN A 56 -21.93 28.02 -26.59
CA ASN A 56 -21.68 29.42 -26.21
C ASN A 56 -22.62 30.35 -27.02
N PRO A 57 -23.58 31.06 -26.40
CA PRO A 57 -24.52 31.91 -27.12
C PRO A 57 -23.91 33.27 -27.52
N ALA A 58 -22.70 33.57 -27.06
CA ALA A 58 -21.99 34.83 -27.32
C ALA A 58 -21.98 35.24 -28.80
N PRO A 59 -21.70 34.37 -29.79
CA PRO A 59 -21.63 34.79 -31.19
C PRO A 59 -22.96 35.32 -31.75
N HIS A 60 -24.10 34.83 -31.24
CA HIS A 60 -25.41 35.30 -31.68
C HIS A 60 -25.76 36.66 -31.07
N VAL A 61 -25.47 36.82 -29.78
CA VAL A 61 -25.62 38.10 -29.07
C VAL A 61 -24.70 39.16 -29.67
N ASP A 62 -23.44 38.82 -29.92
CA ASP A 62 -22.45 39.68 -30.55
C ASP A 62 -22.92 40.17 -31.91
N ALA A 63 -23.40 39.25 -32.76
CA ALA A 63 -23.88 39.60 -34.11
C ALA A 63 -25.06 40.58 -34.07
N VAL A 64 -26.04 40.35 -33.17
CA VAL A 64 -27.22 41.22 -33.04
C VAL A 64 -26.82 42.59 -32.46
N LEU A 65 -26.04 42.62 -31.38
CA LEU A 65 -25.60 43.89 -30.76
C LEU A 65 -24.70 44.70 -31.70
N LEU A 66 -23.72 44.08 -32.36
CA LEU A 66 -22.82 44.78 -33.28
C LEU A 66 -23.56 45.35 -34.49
N ALA A 67 -24.46 44.56 -35.11
CA ALA A 67 -25.26 45.05 -36.23
C ALA A 67 -26.15 46.22 -35.82
N TRP A 68 -26.77 46.15 -34.64
CA TRP A 68 -27.62 47.21 -34.12
C TRP A 68 -26.81 48.47 -33.76
N LEU A 69 -25.66 48.33 -33.09
CA LEU A 69 -24.76 49.46 -32.77
C LEU A 69 -24.18 50.14 -34.02
N GLY A 70 -24.13 49.44 -35.17
CA GLY A 70 -23.77 50.05 -36.44
C GLY A 70 -24.84 50.98 -37.02
N CYS A 71 -26.10 50.77 -36.64
CA CYS A 71 -27.25 51.54 -37.12
C CYS A 71 -27.71 52.63 -36.13
N TYR A 72 -27.44 52.45 -34.84
CA TYR A 72 -27.98 53.30 -33.76
C TYR A 72 -26.88 53.79 -32.82
N ASN A 73 -27.09 54.96 -32.21
CA ASN A 73 -26.13 55.56 -31.27
C ASN A 73 -26.20 54.91 -29.87
N LEU A 74 -25.17 55.15 -29.05
CA LEU A 74 -25.09 54.62 -27.68
C LEU A 74 -26.23 55.12 -26.77
N ASP A 75 -26.79 56.31 -27.04
CA ASP A 75 -27.90 56.87 -26.25
C ASP A 75 -29.16 55.97 -26.26
N ARG A 76 -29.32 55.15 -27.30
CA ARG A 76 -30.42 54.18 -27.40
C ARG A 76 -30.28 53.00 -26.42
N LEU A 77 -29.09 52.74 -25.86
CA LEU A 77 -28.86 51.61 -24.96
C LEU A 77 -29.63 51.73 -23.65
N ALA A 78 -29.73 52.94 -23.07
CA ALA A 78 -30.52 53.17 -21.87
C ALA A 78 -32.02 52.90 -22.11
N THR A 79 -32.51 53.23 -23.30
CA THR A 79 -33.90 52.92 -23.70
C THR A 79 -34.08 51.43 -23.95
N LEU A 80 -33.11 50.75 -24.56
CA LEU A 80 -33.13 49.31 -24.78
C LEU A 80 -33.27 48.55 -23.45
N THR A 81 -32.44 48.86 -22.45
CA THR A 81 -32.49 48.18 -21.15
C THR A 81 -33.69 48.59 -20.30
N LEU A 82 -34.28 49.77 -20.54
CA LEU A 82 -35.55 50.14 -19.92
C LEU A 82 -36.72 49.27 -20.44
N HIS A 83 -36.78 49.02 -21.75
CA HIS A 83 -37.82 48.20 -22.37
C HIS A 83 -37.57 46.69 -22.22
N LEU A 84 -36.31 46.28 -22.19
CA LEU A 84 -35.88 44.88 -22.08
C LEU A 84 -34.89 44.72 -20.91
N PRO A 85 -35.34 44.84 -19.65
CA PRO A 85 -34.46 44.88 -18.47
C PRO A 85 -33.63 43.61 -18.26
N HIS A 86 -34.08 42.48 -18.79
CA HIS A 86 -33.34 41.22 -18.76
C HIS A 86 -32.06 41.23 -19.61
N LEU A 87 -31.94 42.16 -20.57
CA LEU A 87 -30.75 42.29 -21.41
C LEU A 87 -29.65 43.16 -20.79
N LYS A 88 -29.94 43.85 -19.68
CA LYS A 88 -28.98 44.74 -19.04
C LYS A 88 -27.65 44.05 -18.73
N ALA A 89 -27.71 42.91 -18.05
CA ALA A 89 -26.53 42.10 -17.75
C ALA A 89 -25.82 41.66 -19.05
N THR A 90 -26.57 41.18 -20.04
CA THR A 90 -26.03 40.71 -21.33
C THR A 90 -25.30 41.82 -22.10
N VAL A 91 -25.81 43.06 -22.11
CA VAL A 91 -25.18 44.21 -22.78
C VAL A 91 -23.90 44.63 -22.05
N LEU A 92 -23.92 44.67 -20.71
CA LEU A 92 -22.75 45.01 -19.91
C LEU A 92 -21.65 43.93 -20.04
N GLU A 93 -22.04 42.66 -20.01
CA GLU A 93 -21.13 41.53 -20.21
C GLU A 93 -20.54 41.51 -21.62
N PHE A 94 -21.35 41.78 -22.65
CA PHE A 94 -20.88 41.99 -24.03
C PHE A 94 -19.83 43.09 -24.08
N ALA A 95 -20.09 44.23 -23.44
CA ALA A 95 -19.18 45.36 -23.44
C ALA A 95 -17.86 45.03 -22.76
N ALA A 96 -17.92 44.33 -21.62
CA ALA A 96 -16.73 43.88 -20.90
C ALA A 96 -15.92 42.86 -21.72
N TYR A 97 -16.58 41.88 -22.31
CA TYR A 97 -15.96 40.85 -23.15
C TYR A 97 -15.34 41.42 -24.42
N ASN A 98 -15.93 42.44 -25.04
CA ASN A 98 -15.44 43.02 -26.30
C ASN A 98 -14.58 44.29 -26.12
N GLY A 99 -14.22 44.65 -24.89
CA GLY A 99 -13.32 45.78 -24.63
C GLY A 99 -13.97 47.15 -24.83
N ARG A 100 -15.30 47.24 -24.78
CA ARG A 100 -16.09 48.43 -25.11
C ARG A 100 -16.36 49.32 -23.88
N VAL A 101 -15.35 50.08 -23.48
CA VAL A 101 -15.46 51.06 -22.37
C VAL A 101 -16.55 52.10 -22.66
N ASP A 102 -16.73 52.50 -23.91
CA ASP A 102 -17.75 53.44 -24.38
C ASP A 102 -19.18 52.98 -24.06
N ILE A 103 -19.47 51.68 -24.24
CA ILE A 103 -20.76 51.10 -23.86
C ILE A 103 -20.91 51.09 -22.34
N LEU A 104 -19.87 50.72 -21.58
CA LEU A 104 -19.93 50.73 -20.11
C LEU A 104 -20.12 52.14 -19.54
N GLN A 105 -19.56 53.17 -20.19
CA GLN A 105 -19.75 54.57 -19.84
C GLN A 105 -21.16 55.10 -20.11
N ALA A 106 -21.93 54.44 -20.98
CA ALA A 106 -23.33 54.78 -21.24
C ALA A 106 -24.29 54.35 -20.10
N PHE A 107 -23.80 53.57 -19.12
CA PHE A 107 -24.59 53.09 -17.99
C PHE A 107 -24.09 53.69 -16.65
N PRO A 108 -25.00 54.04 -15.73
CA PRO A 108 -24.65 54.39 -14.36
C PRO A 108 -23.93 53.24 -13.61
N PRO A 109 -22.90 53.51 -12.78
CA PRO A 109 -22.14 52.46 -12.09
C PRO A 109 -22.97 51.54 -11.17
N ASP A 110 -24.07 52.04 -10.60
CA ASP A 110 -25.00 51.25 -9.79
C ASP A 110 -25.70 50.14 -10.59
N GLU A 111 -25.83 50.30 -11.91
CA GLU A 111 -26.39 49.29 -12.78
C GLU A 111 -25.48 48.07 -12.99
N PHE A 112 -24.18 48.21 -12.72
CA PHE A 112 -23.22 47.10 -12.83
C PHE A 112 -23.50 45.98 -11.83
N ALA A 113 -24.24 46.25 -10.75
CA ALA A 113 -24.70 45.23 -9.80
C ALA A 113 -25.62 44.16 -10.44
N SER A 114 -26.10 44.39 -11.66
CA SER A 114 -26.88 43.40 -12.43
C SER A 114 -26.08 42.16 -12.87
N THR A 115 -24.74 42.21 -12.82
CA THR A 115 -23.87 41.05 -13.10
C THR A 115 -22.58 41.12 -12.27
N ALA A 116 -22.06 39.96 -11.89
CA ALA A 116 -20.79 39.82 -11.17
C ALA A 116 -19.60 39.53 -12.10
N ASN A 117 -19.82 39.42 -13.42
CA ASN A 117 -18.84 38.84 -14.35
C ASN A 117 -17.97 39.86 -15.10
N LEU A 118 -18.23 41.18 -14.97
CA LEU A 118 -17.61 42.19 -15.84
C LEU A 118 -16.08 42.15 -15.79
N LEU A 119 -15.50 42.13 -14.58
CA LEU A 119 -14.05 42.06 -14.42
C LEU A 119 -13.47 40.75 -14.96
N VAL A 120 -14.18 39.64 -14.78
CA VAL A 120 -13.72 38.31 -15.24
C VAL A 120 -13.70 38.23 -16.76
N LEU A 121 -14.76 38.72 -17.42
CA LEU A 121 -14.87 38.71 -18.88
C LEU A 121 -13.86 39.65 -19.54
N ALA A 122 -13.68 40.85 -18.98
CA ALA A 122 -12.66 41.78 -19.45
C ALA A 122 -11.25 41.20 -19.27
N ALA A 123 -10.98 40.57 -18.12
CA ALA A 123 -9.69 39.95 -17.84
C ALA A 123 -9.40 38.73 -18.73
N LEU A 124 -10.43 37.92 -19.03
CA LEU A 124 -10.31 36.77 -19.92
C LEU A 124 -9.86 37.18 -21.33
N GLN A 125 -10.21 38.38 -21.77
CA GLN A 125 -9.88 38.93 -23.09
C GLN A 125 -8.70 39.92 -23.05
N GLY A 126 -8.06 40.11 -21.90
CA GLY A 126 -6.92 41.03 -21.75
C GLY A 126 -7.28 42.51 -21.94
N HIS A 127 -8.54 42.89 -21.71
CA HIS A 127 -9.03 44.26 -21.90
C HIS A 127 -8.70 45.17 -20.71
N ILE A 128 -7.42 45.51 -20.56
CA ILE A 128 -6.90 46.40 -19.50
C ILE A 128 -7.72 47.70 -19.33
N PRO A 129 -8.08 48.46 -20.40
CA PRO A 129 -8.85 49.69 -20.23
C PRO A 129 -10.22 49.51 -19.60
N VAL A 130 -10.87 48.37 -19.84
CA VAL A 130 -12.15 48.02 -19.21
C VAL A 130 -11.94 47.72 -17.73
N VAL A 131 -10.89 46.97 -17.38
CA VAL A 131 -10.56 46.65 -15.99
C VAL A 131 -10.25 47.91 -15.19
N GLU A 132 -9.44 48.81 -15.73
CA GLU A 132 -9.13 50.11 -15.13
C GLU A 132 -10.39 50.95 -14.90
N TYR A 133 -11.25 51.05 -15.92
CA TYR A 133 -12.52 51.78 -15.80
C TYR A 133 -13.42 51.20 -14.72
N LEU A 134 -13.64 49.87 -14.73
CA LEU A 134 -14.49 49.19 -13.76
C LEU A 134 -13.99 49.36 -12.32
N VAL A 135 -12.67 49.23 -12.09
CA VAL A 135 -12.11 49.45 -10.75
C VAL A 135 -12.20 50.92 -10.34
N HIS A 136 -11.96 51.87 -11.26
CA HIS A 136 -12.05 53.31 -11.00
C HIS A 136 -13.45 53.74 -10.56
N VAL A 137 -14.50 53.20 -11.17
CA VAL A 137 -15.90 53.45 -10.79
C VAL A 137 -16.36 52.63 -9.58
N GLY A 138 -15.45 51.90 -8.93
CA GLY A 138 -15.69 51.18 -7.68
C GLY A 138 -16.25 49.77 -7.84
N TYR A 139 -16.33 49.24 -9.06
CA TYR A 139 -16.76 47.86 -9.29
C TYR A 139 -15.62 46.88 -8.97
N LYS A 140 -15.83 46.06 -7.94
CA LYS A 140 -14.84 45.10 -7.41
C LYS A 140 -15.38 43.67 -7.28
N ALA A 141 -16.46 43.34 -7.99
CA ALA A 141 -17.02 41.99 -7.94
C ALA A 141 -16.07 41.00 -8.63
N GLN A 142 -15.88 39.81 -8.03
CA GLN A 142 -15.11 38.70 -8.61
C GLN A 142 -13.65 39.05 -8.99
N VAL A 143 -13.02 40.00 -8.30
CA VAL A 143 -11.61 40.39 -8.51
C VAL A 143 -10.65 39.18 -8.53
N ASN A 144 -10.83 38.23 -7.62
CA ASN A 144 -10.02 37.01 -7.56
C ASN A 144 -10.17 36.13 -8.81
N ALA A 145 -11.39 36.04 -9.36
CA ALA A 145 -11.65 35.28 -10.57
C ALA A 145 -11.10 35.99 -11.81
N ALA A 146 -11.14 37.33 -11.85
CA ALA A 146 -10.50 38.13 -12.90
C ALA A 146 -8.98 37.93 -12.92
N GLY A 147 -8.32 37.95 -11.76
CA GLY A 147 -6.89 37.60 -11.66
C GLY A 147 -6.62 36.17 -12.11
N GLY A 148 -7.50 35.23 -11.76
CA GLY A 148 -7.45 33.86 -12.26
C GLY A 148 -7.53 33.76 -13.78
N ALA A 149 -8.35 34.61 -14.41
CA ALA A 149 -8.48 34.67 -15.85
C ALA A 149 -7.24 35.26 -16.54
N ALA A 150 -6.67 36.33 -15.97
CA ALA A 150 -5.41 36.88 -16.43
C ALA A 150 -4.27 35.84 -16.35
N ALA A 151 -4.18 35.12 -15.22
CA ALA A 151 -3.21 34.06 -15.01
C ALA A 151 -3.38 32.87 -15.98
N TRP A 152 -4.62 32.50 -16.30
CA TRP A 152 -4.94 31.49 -17.33
C TRP A 152 -4.53 31.94 -18.73
N GLY A 153 -4.79 33.21 -19.06
CA GLY A 153 -4.41 33.81 -20.34
C GLY A 153 -2.92 34.06 -20.49
N GLY A 154 -2.16 34.07 -19.39
CA GLY A 154 -0.75 34.43 -19.39
C GLY A 154 -0.50 35.94 -19.49
N ASP A 155 -1.51 36.77 -19.20
CA ASP A 155 -1.48 38.22 -19.40
C ASP A 155 -0.79 38.93 -18.22
N ILE A 156 0.54 39.03 -18.30
CA ILE A 156 1.36 39.69 -17.27
C ILE A 156 1.03 41.17 -17.13
N ALA A 157 0.76 41.86 -18.24
CA ALA A 157 0.48 43.29 -18.22
C ALA A 157 -0.80 43.56 -17.43
N LEU A 158 -1.85 42.75 -17.63
CA LEU A 158 -3.06 42.84 -16.84
C LEU A 158 -2.83 42.51 -15.36
N LEU A 159 -2.05 41.47 -15.05
CA LEU A 159 -1.70 41.13 -13.66
C LEU A 159 -0.96 42.29 -12.97
N GLU A 160 -0.04 42.95 -13.66
CA GLU A 160 0.66 44.16 -13.18
C GLU A 160 -0.33 45.30 -12.94
N THR A 161 -1.24 45.58 -13.88
CA THR A 161 -2.29 46.58 -13.69
C THR A 161 -3.17 46.27 -12.48
N MET A 162 -3.54 45.01 -12.26
CA MET A 162 -4.33 44.64 -11.08
C MET A 162 -3.58 44.92 -9.76
N THR A 163 -2.25 44.77 -9.73
CA THR A 163 -1.41 45.20 -8.61
C THR A 163 -1.39 46.71 -8.45
N THR A 164 -1.22 47.48 -9.53
CA THR A 164 -1.16 48.96 -9.45
C THR A 164 -2.49 49.58 -9.00
N LEU A 165 -3.61 48.92 -9.30
CA LEU A 165 -4.94 49.29 -8.85
C LEU A 165 -5.18 49.01 -7.34
N ASN A 166 -4.17 48.48 -6.62
CA ASN A 166 -4.18 48.23 -5.17
C ASN A 166 -5.42 47.46 -4.72
N LEU A 167 -5.74 46.37 -5.43
CA LEU A 167 -6.81 45.47 -5.04
C LEU A 167 -6.36 44.64 -3.83
N ASP A 168 -7.14 44.63 -2.75
CA ASP A 168 -6.75 43.87 -1.55
C ASP A 168 -6.95 42.36 -1.77
N ASN A 169 -5.96 41.54 -1.37
CA ASN A 169 -6.03 40.07 -1.34
C ASN A 169 -6.46 39.41 -2.66
N TRP A 170 -6.16 40.04 -3.80
CA TRP A 170 -6.65 39.60 -5.11
C TRP A 170 -5.95 38.36 -5.69
N ILE A 171 -4.81 37.95 -5.11
CA ILE A 171 -4.01 36.81 -5.55
C ILE A 171 -4.23 35.60 -4.61
N PRO A 172 -5.34 34.83 -4.75
CA PRO A 172 -5.53 33.60 -4.00
C PRO A 172 -4.64 32.46 -4.52
N PRO A 173 -4.43 31.39 -3.74
CA PRO A 173 -3.62 30.25 -4.15
C PRO A 173 -4.13 29.47 -5.36
N SER A 174 -5.43 29.54 -5.65
CA SER A 174 -6.02 28.95 -6.84
C SER A 174 -5.48 29.56 -8.14
N MET A 175 -4.92 30.78 -8.11
CA MET A 175 -4.38 31.44 -9.30
C MET A 175 -3.19 30.67 -9.92
N PHE A 176 -2.35 30.09 -9.09
CA PHE A 176 -1.27 29.20 -9.52
C PHE A 176 -1.80 27.94 -10.22
N THR A 177 -2.91 27.39 -9.73
CA THR A 177 -3.59 26.25 -10.36
C THR A 177 -4.09 26.62 -11.75
N TYR A 178 -4.64 27.82 -11.95
CA TYR A 178 -5.10 28.30 -13.27
C TYR A 178 -3.93 28.50 -14.24
N ALA A 179 -2.88 29.22 -13.83
CA ALA A 179 -1.68 29.39 -14.65
C ALA A 179 -1.05 28.03 -15.01
N ALA A 180 -0.97 27.12 -14.04
CA ALA A 180 -0.39 25.80 -14.25
C ALA A 180 -1.20 24.90 -15.18
N ARG A 181 -2.52 24.91 -15.03
CA ARG A 181 -3.43 24.16 -15.90
C ARG A 181 -3.41 24.65 -17.34
N ALA A 182 -3.22 25.95 -17.54
CA ALA A 182 -3.06 26.57 -18.86
C ALA A 182 -1.62 26.50 -19.40
N GLY A 183 -0.64 26.07 -18.61
CA GLY A 183 0.76 25.99 -19.01
C GLY A 183 1.47 27.34 -19.10
N GLN A 184 0.92 28.38 -18.45
CA GLN A 184 1.43 29.75 -18.52
C GLN A 184 2.63 29.95 -17.59
N LEU A 185 3.82 29.56 -18.04
CA LEU A 185 5.04 29.65 -17.24
C LEU A 185 5.34 31.09 -16.78
N ALA A 186 5.30 32.07 -17.69
CA ALA A 186 5.59 33.46 -17.35
C ALA A 186 4.63 34.01 -16.27
N ALA A 187 3.34 33.70 -16.36
CA ALA A 187 2.36 34.13 -15.37
C ALA A 187 2.58 33.45 -14.03
N PHE A 188 2.91 32.16 -14.04
CA PHE A 188 3.26 31.45 -12.82
C PHE A 188 4.50 32.04 -12.14
N GLU A 189 5.56 32.33 -12.91
CA GLU A 189 6.79 32.98 -12.42
C GLU A 189 6.52 34.36 -11.83
N TRP A 190 5.71 35.15 -12.51
CA TRP A 190 5.34 36.49 -12.04
C TRP A 190 4.56 36.40 -10.72
N LEU A 191 3.54 35.53 -10.65
CA LEU A 191 2.75 35.31 -9.42
C LEU A 191 3.64 34.85 -8.27
N TRP A 192 4.61 34.00 -8.57
CA TRP A 192 5.58 33.51 -7.61
C TRP A 192 6.46 34.64 -7.03
N GLN A 193 6.90 35.58 -7.85
CA GLN A 193 7.69 36.73 -7.41
C GLN A 193 6.88 37.68 -6.55
N GLN A 194 5.63 37.98 -6.94
CA GLN A 194 4.76 38.90 -6.18
C GLN A 194 4.46 38.38 -4.77
N TRP A 195 4.34 37.06 -4.61
CA TRP A 195 4.02 36.44 -3.32
C TRP A 195 5.18 36.36 -2.32
N ALA A 196 6.43 36.53 -2.75
CA ALA A 196 7.60 36.40 -1.88
C ALA A 196 7.65 37.43 -0.73
N HIS A 197 6.70 38.39 -0.69
CA HIS A 197 6.66 39.51 0.24
C HIS A 197 5.58 39.41 1.35
N ASP A 198 4.77 38.33 1.43
CA ASP A 198 3.67 38.18 2.40
C ASP A 198 4.02 37.30 3.62
N GLN A 199 3.48 37.56 4.81
CA GLN A 199 3.79 36.87 6.08
C GLN A 199 3.20 35.45 6.18
N ASN A 200 2.22 35.07 5.34
CA ASN A 200 1.63 33.72 5.28
C ASN A 200 2.24 32.82 4.17
N TYR A 201 3.42 33.21 3.67
CA TYR A 201 4.05 32.66 2.47
C TYR A 201 4.24 31.13 2.50
N GLU A 202 4.75 30.53 3.58
CA GLU A 202 5.18 29.12 3.55
C GLU A 202 4.06 28.09 3.34
N TYR A 203 2.95 28.22 4.09
CA TYR A 203 1.84 27.26 4.00
C TYR A 203 1.15 27.33 2.63
N ILE A 204 0.86 28.55 2.20
CA ILE A 204 0.17 28.84 0.95
C ILE A 204 1.04 28.40 -0.25
N ARG A 205 2.35 28.64 -0.18
CA ARG A 205 3.34 28.19 -1.18
C ARG A 205 3.32 26.68 -1.36
N GLY A 206 3.29 25.91 -0.27
CA GLY A 206 3.22 24.46 -0.33
C GLY A 206 1.95 23.93 -1.02
N VAL A 207 0.80 24.57 -0.78
CA VAL A 207 -0.47 24.22 -1.45
C VAL A 207 -0.44 24.58 -2.92
N ALA A 208 -0.02 25.80 -3.25
CA ALA A 208 0.06 26.31 -4.62
C ALA A 208 0.99 25.47 -5.50
N LEU A 209 2.16 25.11 -4.99
CA LEU A 209 3.09 24.22 -5.69
C LEU A 209 2.55 22.82 -5.89
N ARG A 210 1.88 22.25 -4.87
CA ARG A 210 1.33 20.89 -4.99
C ARG A 210 0.26 20.84 -6.06
N SER A 211 -0.73 21.74 -5.97
CA SER A 211 -1.83 21.78 -6.92
C SER A 211 -1.34 22.20 -8.31
N GLY A 212 -0.46 23.21 -8.39
CA GLY A 212 0.12 23.68 -9.64
C GLY A 212 0.95 22.60 -10.34
N LEU A 213 1.82 21.89 -9.63
CA LEU A 213 2.62 20.81 -10.20
C LEU A 213 1.73 19.65 -10.67
N ASP A 214 0.71 19.27 -9.88
CA ASP A 214 -0.23 18.23 -10.25
C ASP A 214 -1.02 18.59 -11.53
N GLU A 215 -1.47 19.85 -11.67
CA GLU A 215 -2.14 20.34 -12.89
C GLU A 215 -1.20 20.41 -14.09
N ALA A 216 0.01 20.95 -13.92
CA ALA A 216 0.98 21.08 -14.99
C ALA A 216 1.31 19.70 -15.58
N ILE A 217 1.53 18.69 -14.73
CA ILE A 217 1.78 17.33 -15.20
C ILE A 217 0.55 16.71 -15.86
N ARG A 218 -0.63 16.85 -15.24
CA ARG A 218 -1.88 16.28 -15.77
C ARG A 218 -2.22 16.80 -17.16
N HIS A 219 -1.91 18.07 -17.42
CA HIS A 219 -2.18 18.74 -18.69
C HIS A 219 -0.96 18.75 -19.65
N GLY A 220 0.14 18.09 -19.29
CA GLY A 220 1.29 17.91 -20.19
C GLY A 220 2.21 19.13 -20.33
N HIS A 221 2.16 20.07 -19.38
CA HIS A 221 2.95 21.30 -19.37
C HIS A 221 4.33 21.08 -18.73
N GLU A 222 5.14 20.22 -19.36
CA GLU A 222 6.44 19.77 -18.88
C GLU A 222 7.45 20.91 -18.59
N PRO A 223 7.57 21.99 -19.41
CA PRO A 223 8.49 23.09 -19.10
C PRO A 223 8.18 23.78 -17.77
N LEU A 224 6.89 24.02 -17.49
CA LEU A 224 6.45 24.61 -16.24
C LEU A 224 6.67 23.66 -15.07
N ALA A 225 6.36 22.38 -15.23
CA ALA A 225 6.58 21.40 -14.17
C ALA A 225 8.08 21.21 -13.85
N ARG A 226 8.96 21.26 -14.85
CA ARG A 226 10.43 21.30 -14.66
C ARG A 226 10.88 22.58 -13.95
N TRP A 227 10.36 23.73 -14.38
CA TRP A 227 10.67 25.00 -13.72
C TRP A 227 10.27 24.96 -12.24
N MET A 228 9.07 24.46 -11.95
CA MET A 228 8.61 24.23 -10.59
C MET A 228 9.61 23.30 -9.90
N ALA A 229 9.83 22.07 -10.35
CA ALA A 229 10.74 21.14 -9.68
C ALA A 229 12.16 21.70 -9.43
N GLY A 230 12.74 22.44 -10.37
CA GLY A 230 14.07 23.05 -10.25
C GLY A 230 14.15 24.25 -9.30
N SER A 231 13.04 24.99 -9.15
CA SER A 231 12.95 26.14 -8.24
C SER A 231 12.83 25.73 -6.77
N LEU A 232 12.76 24.43 -6.46
CA LEU A 232 12.35 23.89 -5.16
C LEU A 232 13.52 23.18 -4.48
N ARG A 233 14.52 23.94 -4.04
CA ARG A 233 15.69 23.39 -3.33
C ARG A 233 15.40 23.05 -1.86
N GLU A 234 14.28 23.51 -1.30
CA GLU A 234 13.92 23.29 0.11
C GLU A 234 13.42 21.85 0.37
N PRO A 235 13.87 21.17 1.45
CA PRO A 235 13.52 19.78 1.74
C PRO A 235 12.00 19.51 1.85
N THR A 236 11.26 20.44 2.46
CA THR A 236 9.80 20.35 2.64
C THR A 236 9.07 20.32 1.30
N ILE A 237 9.67 20.95 0.29
CA ILE A 237 9.10 21.13 -1.04
C ILE A 237 9.56 20.01 -2.00
N ARG A 238 10.77 19.47 -1.82
CA ARG A 238 11.21 18.23 -2.53
C ARG A 238 10.24 17.06 -2.31
N ARG A 239 9.62 16.98 -1.12
CA ARG A 239 8.53 16.02 -0.85
C ARG A 239 7.35 16.18 -1.82
N ILE A 240 6.99 17.41 -2.19
CA ILE A 240 5.88 17.69 -3.11
C ILE A 240 6.20 17.14 -4.50
N VAL A 241 7.43 17.35 -4.99
CA VAL A 241 7.90 16.85 -6.29
C VAL A 241 7.73 15.34 -6.39
N PHE A 242 8.24 14.59 -5.42
CA PHE A 242 8.14 13.13 -5.45
C PHE A 242 6.72 12.62 -5.15
N LEU A 243 5.92 13.35 -4.36
CA LEU A 243 4.50 13.00 -4.21
C LEU A 243 3.73 13.17 -5.52
N ALA A 244 4.03 14.19 -6.32
CA ALA A 244 3.44 14.35 -7.65
C ALA A 244 3.83 13.17 -8.54
N PHE A 245 5.12 12.80 -8.59
CA PHE A 245 5.58 11.61 -9.32
C PHE A 245 4.82 10.32 -8.93
N LEU A 246 4.61 10.08 -7.64
CA LEU A 246 3.98 8.86 -7.12
C LEU A 246 2.45 8.83 -7.30
N ARG A 247 1.79 9.98 -7.44
CA ARG A 247 0.33 10.07 -7.63
C ARG A 247 -0.07 9.96 -9.09
N GLN A 248 0.81 10.34 -10.00
CA GLN A 248 0.51 10.34 -11.43
C GLN A 248 0.53 8.90 -11.96
N GLU A 249 -0.58 8.49 -12.57
CA GLU A 249 -0.76 7.14 -13.12
C GLU A 249 0.02 6.95 -14.43
N SER A 250 0.35 8.04 -15.13
CA SER A 250 1.11 8.04 -16.36
C SER A 250 2.62 8.23 -16.14
N HIS A 251 3.40 8.01 -17.20
CA HIS A 251 4.83 8.32 -17.28
C HIS A 251 5.10 9.82 -17.43
N ALA A 252 4.07 10.68 -17.48
CA ALA A 252 4.24 12.12 -17.65
C ALA A 252 5.05 12.77 -16.53
N ALA A 253 5.14 12.14 -15.35
CA ALA A 253 5.88 12.65 -14.21
C ALA A 253 7.30 12.04 -14.06
N ASP A 254 7.71 11.12 -14.93
CA ASP A 254 8.94 10.33 -14.73
C ASP A 254 10.21 11.22 -14.82
N PHE A 255 10.16 12.33 -15.57
CA PHE A 255 11.23 13.34 -15.60
C PHE A 255 11.52 13.95 -14.21
N LEU A 256 10.58 13.91 -13.27
CA LEU A 256 10.80 14.41 -11.91
C LEU A 256 11.85 13.59 -11.14
N LEU A 257 12.16 12.38 -11.57
CA LEU A 257 13.22 11.57 -10.97
C LEU A 257 14.62 12.12 -11.27
N GLU A 258 14.78 12.98 -12.28
CA GLU A 258 16.04 13.70 -12.54
C GLU A 258 16.46 14.58 -11.36
N TYR A 259 15.51 15.00 -10.52
CA TYR A 259 15.74 15.79 -9.31
C TYR A 259 16.06 14.95 -8.07
N MET A 260 16.13 13.62 -8.20
CA MET A 260 16.59 12.72 -7.14
C MET A 260 18.13 12.70 -7.13
N ASP A 261 18.73 13.81 -6.68
CA ASP A 261 20.16 14.11 -6.85
C ASP A 261 21.02 13.81 -5.61
N ASN A 262 20.40 13.47 -4.47
CA ASN A 262 21.11 13.14 -3.23
C ASN A 262 20.48 11.96 -2.46
N PRO A 263 21.22 11.38 -1.48
CA PRO A 263 20.73 10.26 -0.66
C PRO A 263 19.43 10.50 0.10
N ASP A 264 19.15 11.72 0.54
CA ASP A 264 17.94 12.04 1.31
C ASP A 264 16.70 12.00 0.43
N ASP A 265 16.80 12.43 -0.83
CA ASP A 265 15.73 12.28 -1.82
C ASP A 265 15.40 10.81 -2.06
N VAL A 266 16.42 9.98 -2.24
CA VAL A 266 16.25 8.53 -2.44
C VAL A 266 15.53 7.94 -1.24
N ASN A 267 15.96 8.28 -0.03
CA ASN A 267 15.32 7.80 1.19
C ASN A 267 13.86 8.28 1.33
N LEU A 268 13.58 9.52 0.92
CA LEU A 268 12.26 10.12 0.92
C LEU A 268 11.33 9.44 -0.10
N VAL A 269 11.78 9.27 -1.34
CA VAL A 269 11.07 8.55 -2.41
C VAL A 269 10.77 7.13 -1.96
N LEU A 270 11.76 6.37 -1.47
CA LEU A 270 11.56 4.99 -1.01
C LEU A 270 10.59 4.87 0.16
N GLY A 271 10.56 5.85 1.07
CA GLY A 271 9.60 5.90 2.17
C GLY A 271 8.17 6.13 1.69
N MET A 272 7.99 6.92 0.62
CA MET A 272 6.68 7.25 0.07
C MET A 272 6.19 6.26 -0.97
N LEU A 273 7.10 5.66 -1.75
CA LEU A 273 6.82 4.81 -2.92
C LEU A 273 5.75 3.79 -2.58
N ILE A 274 6.00 2.91 -1.62
CA ILE A 274 5.04 1.84 -1.28
C ILE A 274 3.85 2.34 -0.44
N SER A 275 3.93 3.50 0.19
CA SER A 275 2.83 4.00 1.03
C SER A 275 1.78 4.79 0.25
N VAL A 276 2.18 5.42 -0.87
CA VAL A 276 1.37 6.34 -1.65
C VAL A 276 0.93 5.74 -2.99
N THR A 277 1.74 4.88 -3.62
CA THR A 277 1.38 4.34 -4.94
C THR A 277 0.13 3.48 -4.89
N ASN A 278 -0.75 3.71 -5.86
CA ASN A 278 -1.84 2.79 -6.19
C ASN A 278 -1.24 1.43 -6.59
N SER A 279 -1.85 0.33 -6.15
CA SER A 279 -1.36 -1.02 -6.43
C SER A 279 -1.19 -1.30 -7.92
N LYS A 280 -2.04 -0.69 -8.78
CA LYS A 280 -1.97 -0.86 -10.24
C LYS A 280 -0.70 -0.28 -10.88
N HIS A 281 -0.08 0.71 -10.24
CA HIS A 281 1.07 1.43 -10.78
C HIS A 281 2.33 1.26 -9.91
N ALA A 282 2.25 0.42 -8.87
CA ALA A 282 3.35 0.24 -7.94
C ALA A 282 4.60 -0.33 -8.65
N LEU A 283 4.43 -1.35 -9.51
CA LEU A 283 5.53 -1.95 -10.25
C LEU A 283 6.22 -0.97 -11.20
N THR A 284 5.46 -0.24 -12.02
CA THR A 284 6.05 0.71 -12.98
C THR A 284 6.79 1.83 -12.27
N LYS A 285 6.26 2.37 -11.18
CA LYS A 285 6.95 3.40 -10.38
C LYS A 285 8.20 2.87 -9.69
N VAL A 286 8.16 1.63 -9.18
CA VAL A 286 9.36 0.96 -8.63
C VAL A 286 10.43 0.77 -9.70
N GLN A 287 10.05 0.35 -10.90
CA GLN A 287 10.95 0.19 -12.04
C GLN A 287 11.60 1.51 -12.42
N SER A 288 10.83 2.61 -12.56
CA SER A 288 11.38 3.93 -12.89
C SER A 288 12.36 4.42 -11.82
N VAL A 289 12.02 4.30 -10.53
CA VAL A 289 12.92 4.71 -9.43
C VAL A 289 14.23 3.92 -9.46
N LEU A 290 14.14 2.60 -9.57
CA LEU A 290 15.35 1.76 -9.56
C LEU A 290 16.18 1.92 -10.84
N ALA A 291 15.56 2.17 -12.00
CA ALA A 291 16.29 2.50 -13.23
C ALA A 291 17.17 3.73 -13.05
N VAL A 292 16.65 4.79 -12.40
CA VAL A 292 17.45 5.99 -12.08
C VAL A 292 18.59 5.68 -11.12
N LEU A 293 18.37 4.83 -10.11
CA LEU A 293 19.43 4.38 -9.21
C LEU A 293 20.48 3.50 -9.89
N ASP A 294 20.09 2.75 -10.93
CA ASP A 294 21.00 1.89 -11.69
C ASP A 294 21.86 2.71 -12.67
N THR A 295 21.35 3.83 -13.19
CA THR A 295 22.06 4.71 -14.14
C THR A 295 22.86 5.83 -13.51
N THR A 296 22.67 6.11 -12.22
CA THR A 296 23.34 7.24 -11.56
C THR A 296 24.85 7.03 -11.46
N THR A 297 25.64 8.04 -11.82
CA THR A 297 27.10 8.04 -11.66
C THR A 297 27.54 8.53 -10.27
N ASN A 298 26.59 8.98 -9.43
CA ASN A 298 26.90 9.47 -8.09
C ASN A 298 27.18 8.28 -7.16
N GLU A 299 28.44 8.10 -6.76
CA GLU A 299 28.88 7.00 -5.90
C GLU A 299 28.10 6.92 -4.57
N SER A 300 27.70 8.08 -4.03
CA SER A 300 26.91 8.13 -2.79
C SER A 300 25.51 7.52 -2.95
N ILE A 301 24.94 7.58 -4.16
CA ILE A 301 23.63 7.03 -4.49
C ILE A 301 23.75 5.59 -4.97
N ALA A 302 24.77 5.26 -5.77
CA ALA A 302 24.98 3.92 -6.31
C ALA A 302 25.07 2.84 -5.21
N GLY A 303 25.63 3.19 -4.04
CA GLY A 303 25.66 2.30 -2.87
C GLY A 303 24.28 2.01 -2.24
N LEU A 304 23.26 2.82 -2.54
CA LEU A 304 21.93 2.71 -1.96
C LEU A 304 21.03 1.71 -2.67
N THR A 305 21.30 1.31 -3.92
CA THR A 305 20.40 0.44 -4.72
C THR A 305 20.03 -0.85 -4.00
N ARG A 306 21.02 -1.55 -3.40
CA ARG A 306 20.74 -2.79 -2.63
C ARG A 306 19.90 -2.55 -1.38
N ASN A 307 20.06 -1.40 -0.75
CA ASN A 307 19.26 -0.99 0.40
C ASN A 307 17.82 -0.63 -0.06
N ALA A 308 17.71 0.10 -1.17
CA ALA A 308 16.46 0.46 -1.82
C ALA A 308 15.63 -0.78 -2.15
N GLU A 309 16.21 -1.74 -2.87
CA GLU A 309 15.59 -3.03 -3.18
C GLU A 309 15.09 -3.76 -1.92
N SER A 310 15.91 -3.80 -0.87
CA SER A 310 15.55 -4.45 0.39
C SER A 310 14.35 -3.76 1.07
N ARG A 311 14.32 -2.43 1.06
CA ARG A 311 13.22 -1.62 1.62
C ARG A 311 11.94 -1.74 0.79
N ILE A 312 12.06 -1.72 -0.53
CA ILE A 312 10.95 -1.90 -1.47
C ILE A 312 10.35 -3.29 -1.28
N LEU A 313 11.15 -4.35 -1.18
CA LEU A 313 10.65 -5.70 -0.95
C LEU A 313 9.87 -5.82 0.37
N ALA A 314 10.41 -5.27 1.45
CA ALA A 314 9.73 -5.28 2.76
C ALA A 314 8.41 -4.48 2.72
N GLY A 315 8.43 -3.30 2.09
CA GLY A 315 7.24 -2.47 1.91
C GLY A 315 6.18 -3.15 1.05
N ALA A 316 6.58 -3.71 -0.09
CA ALA A 316 5.70 -4.37 -1.05
C ALA A 316 4.99 -5.57 -0.40
N ALA A 317 5.72 -6.36 0.39
CA ALA A 317 5.14 -7.45 1.16
C ALA A 317 4.14 -6.97 2.22
N LYS A 318 4.42 -5.85 2.90
CA LYS A 318 3.48 -5.23 3.86
C LYS A 318 2.17 -4.76 3.20
N ARG A 319 2.21 -4.34 1.95
CA ARG A 319 1.04 -3.90 1.16
C ARG A 319 0.44 -4.98 0.26
N SER A 320 1.08 -6.16 0.20
CA SER A 320 0.71 -7.27 -0.69
C SER A 320 0.76 -6.92 -2.19
N PHE A 321 1.77 -6.15 -2.61
CA PHE A 321 2.05 -5.87 -4.02
C PHE A 321 2.81 -7.06 -4.62
N VAL A 322 2.06 -8.05 -5.09
CA VAL A 322 2.58 -9.34 -5.58
C VAL A 322 3.50 -9.16 -6.78
N ASP A 323 3.08 -8.31 -7.72
CA ASP A 323 3.80 -7.91 -8.93
C ASP A 323 5.19 -7.36 -8.60
N VAL A 324 5.29 -6.44 -7.65
CA VAL A 324 6.57 -5.86 -7.20
C VAL A 324 7.47 -6.94 -6.57
N ILE A 325 6.91 -7.83 -5.75
CA ILE A 325 7.68 -8.90 -5.09
C ILE A 325 8.20 -9.90 -6.12
N GLN A 326 7.35 -10.36 -7.03
CA GLN A 326 7.72 -11.28 -8.10
C GLN A 326 8.79 -10.69 -9.00
N TRP A 327 8.61 -9.43 -9.43
CA TRP A 327 9.59 -8.75 -10.26
C TRP A 327 10.94 -8.60 -9.54
N LEU A 328 10.96 -8.17 -8.27
CA LEU A 328 12.20 -8.05 -7.51
C LEU A 328 12.94 -9.38 -7.31
N VAL A 329 12.20 -10.45 -6.99
CA VAL A 329 12.80 -11.76 -6.68
C VAL A 329 13.19 -12.52 -7.94
N ASN A 330 12.31 -12.56 -8.94
CA ASN A 330 12.47 -13.40 -10.12
C ASN A 330 13.18 -12.67 -11.26
N GLU A 331 12.72 -11.47 -11.62
CA GLU A 331 13.23 -10.75 -12.80
C GLU A 331 14.49 -9.94 -12.49
N ARG A 332 14.51 -9.23 -11.35
CA ARG A 332 15.70 -8.51 -10.87
C ARG A 332 16.71 -9.41 -10.17
N THR A 333 16.43 -10.71 -10.06
CA THR A 333 17.32 -11.76 -9.54
C THR A 333 17.87 -11.48 -8.14
N MET A 334 17.04 -10.91 -7.24
CA MET A 334 17.49 -10.64 -5.87
C MET A 334 17.98 -11.91 -5.18
N SER A 335 19.19 -11.85 -4.60
CA SER A 335 19.80 -12.99 -3.93
C SER A 335 18.87 -13.59 -2.86
N ARG A 336 18.68 -14.91 -2.90
CA ARG A 336 17.91 -15.69 -1.90
C ARG A 336 18.37 -15.40 -0.47
N ALA A 337 19.67 -15.17 -0.26
CA ALA A 337 20.22 -14.82 1.04
C ALA A 337 19.72 -13.46 1.55
N VAL A 338 19.54 -12.48 0.66
CA VAL A 338 19.01 -11.15 0.98
C VAL A 338 17.52 -11.24 1.30
N VAL A 339 16.73 -11.93 0.47
CA VAL A 339 15.30 -12.16 0.71
C VAL A 339 15.10 -12.84 2.07
N ARG A 340 15.81 -13.94 2.33
CA ARG A 340 15.77 -14.65 3.62
C ARG A 340 16.13 -13.74 4.79
N ARG A 341 17.21 -12.96 4.67
CA ARG A 341 17.64 -12.02 5.70
C ARG A 341 16.53 -10.98 6.01
N ILE A 342 15.87 -10.44 4.99
CA ILE A 342 14.81 -9.43 5.15
C ILE A 342 13.66 -10.03 5.94
N PHE A 343 13.11 -11.16 5.50
CA PHE A 343 11.90 -11.74 6.09
C PHE A 343 12.13 -12.43 7.44
N GLU A 344 13.33 -12.96 7.70
CA GLU A 344 13.61 -13.67 8.96
C GLU A 344 14.22 -12.76 10.02
N LYS A 345 15.13 -11.84 9.64
CA LYS A 345 15.90 -11.05 10.61
C LYS A 345 15.29 -9.69 10.91
N THR A 346 14.60 -9.05 9.97
CA THR A 346 14.01 -7.71 10.21
C THR A 346 12.62 -7.79 10.82
N ALA A 347 12.23 -6.79 11.61
CA ALA A 347 10.90 -6.72 12.20
C ALA A 347 9.81 -6.54 11.12
N ASP A 348 10.04 -5.63 10.17
CA ASP A 348 9.10 -5.35 9.08
C ASP A 348 8.90 -6.57 8.17
N GLY A 349 9.97 -7.30 7.85
CA GLY A 349 9.88 -8.53 7.08
C GLY A 349 9.05 -9.61 7.78
N ARG A 350 9.24 -9.81 9.08
CA ARG A 350 8.41 -10.75 9.87
C ARG A 350 6.94 -10.33 9.92
N ILE A 351 6.67 -9.03 10.12
CA ILE A 351 5.31 -8.48 10.09
C ILE A 351 4.67 -8.71 8.72
N ALA A 352 5.40 -8.46 7.64
CA ALA A 352 4.92 -8.66 6.28
C ALA A 352 4.63 -10.14 5.98
N LEU A 353 5.49 -11.06 6.42
CA LEU A 353 5.27 -12.51 6.29
C LEU A 353 4.01 -12.96 7.04
N VAL A 354 3.85 -12.55 8.29
CA VAL A 354 2.66 -12.86 9.09
C VAL A 354 1.41 -12.29 8.44
N ARG A 355 1.48 -11.05 7.92
CA ARG A 355 0.36 -10.44 7.21
C ARG A 355 -0.01 -11.23 5.95
N ALA A 356 0.96 -11.64 5.14
CA ALA A 356 0.73 -12.45 3.95
C ALA A 356 0.08 -13.80 4.28
N ILE A 357 0.46 -14.42 5.40
CA ILE A 357 -0.19 -15.63 5.93
C ILE A 357 -1.65 -15.35 6.30
N ARG A 358 -1.90 -14.29 7.10
CA ARG A 358 -3.25 -13.93 7.56
C ARG A 358 -4.21 -13.51 6.44
N THR A 359 -3.68 -13.01 5.33
CA THR A 359 -4.47 -12.57 4.17
C THR A 359 -4.47 -13.59 3.02
N GLU A 360 -4.04 -14.83 3.28
CA GLU A 360 -4.08 -15.95 2.32
C GLU A 360 -3.41 -15.65 0.98
N ARG A 361 -2.33 -14.85 0.98
CA ARG A 361 -1.62 -14.46 -0.24
C ARG A 361 -0.64 -15.55 -0.68
N SER A 362 -1.18 -16.67 -1.16
CA SER A 362 -0.44 -17.88 -1.57
C SER A 362 0.69 -17.57 -2.57
N GLU A 363 0.45 -16.69 -3.54
CA GLU A 363 1.46 -16.29 -4.54
C GLU A 363 2.71 -15.66 -3.90
N ILE A 364 2.54 -14.78 -2.90
CA ILE A 364 3.66 -14.19 -2.17
C ILE A 364 4.40 -15.28 -1.41
N LEU A 365 3.67 -16.16 -0.73
CA LEU A 365 4.27 -17.20 0.10
C LEU A 365 5.05 -18.22 -0.70
N LEU A 366 4.59 -18.59 -1.90
CA LEU A 366 5.32 -19.46 -2.83
C LEU A 366 6.63 -18.82 -3.29
N VAL A 367 6.62 -17.52 -3.62
CA VAL A 367 7.84 -16.79 -4.00
C VAL A 367 8.84 -16.73 -2.84
N LEU A 368 8.36 -16.48 -1.61
CA LEU A 368 9.19 -16.45 -0.42
C LEU A 368 9.75 -17.84 -0.07
N GLU A 369 8.94 -18.89 -0.17
CA GLU A 369 9.37 -20.27 0.08
C GLU A 369 10.42 -20.71 -0.97
N GLY A 370 10.21 -20.40 -2.26
CA GLY A 370 11.19 -20.63 -3.32
C GLY A 370 12.51 -19.87 -3.11
N SER A 371 12.46 -18.76 -2.36
CA SER A 371 13.64 -17.99 -1.94
C SER A 371 14.32 -18.53 -0.67
N GLY A 372 13.83 -19.64 -0.10
CA GLY A 372 14.37 -20.27 1.10
C GLY A 372 13.97 -19.60 2.42
N VAL A 373 12.92 -18.76 2.42
CA VAL A 373 12.32 -18.24 3.66
C VAL A 373 11.58 -19.38 4.35
N ALA A 374 11.73 -19.52 5.67
CA ALA A 374 11.05 -20.57 6.45
C ALA A 374 9.54 -20.32 6.64
N VAL A 375 8.78 -20.21 5.55
CA VAL A 375 7.34 -19.89 5.53
C VAL A 375 6.53 -20.85 6.38
N LYS A 376 6.74 -22.17 6.23
CA LYS A 376 6.03 -23.19 7.02
C LYS A 376 6.23 -23.01 8.53
N LYS A 377 7.46 -22.68 8.96
CA LYS A 377 7.76 -22.41 10.37
C LYS A 377 7.01 -21.18 10.88
N ALA A 378 7.00 -20.10 10.10
CA ALA A 378 6.25 -18.89 10.44
C ALA A 378 4.74 -19.16 10.49
N MET A 379 4.21 -19.92 9.53
CA MET A 379 2.81 -20.33 9.47
C MET A 379 2.40 -21.17 10.68
N THR A 380 3.24 -22.11 11.14
CA THR A 380 2.99 -22.86 12.37
C THR A 380 2.98 -21.97 13.61
N VAL A 381 3.88 -20.99 13.70
CA VAL A 381 3.89 -20.03 14.81
C VAL A 381 2.62 -19.18 14.80
N GLU A 382 2.21 -18.72 13.63
CA GLU A 382 1.02 -17.88 13.48
C GLU A 382 -0.27 -18.65 13.77
N LEU A 383 -0.38 -19.90 13.30
CA LEU A 383 -1.52 -20.77 13.57
C LEU A 383 -1.79 -20.89 15.07
N ARG A 384 -0.72 -21.04 15.84
CA ARG A 384 -0.78 -21.14 17.31
C ARG A 384 -1.08 -19.80 17.96
N ALA A 385 -0.52 -18.71 17.45
CA ALA A 385 -0.75 -17.38 18.00
C ALA A 385 -2.21 -16.95 17.80
N ALA A 386 -2.81 -17.30 16.66
CA ALA A 386 -4.18 -16.95 16.33
C ALA A 386 -5.21 -17.78 17.11
N VAL A 387 -4.99 -19.10 17.26
CA VAL A 387 -5.99 -20.04 17.82
C VAL A 387 -5.74 -20.36 19.29
N GLY A 388 -4.47 -20.39 19.70
CA GLY A 388 -4.04 -21.03 20.94
C GLY A 388 -3.87 -22.54 20.80
N THR A 389 -3.12 -23.14 21.74
CA THR A 389 -2.74 -24.56 21.70
C THR A 389 -3.90 -25.52 21.85
N ILE A 390 -4.73 -25.30 22.87
CA ILE A 390 -5.82 -26.22 23.23
C ILE A 390 -6.96 -26.15 22.20
N PRO A 391 -7.45 -24.96 21.79
CA PRO A 391 -8.49 -24.88 20.77
C PRO A 391 -8.04 -25.45 19.42
N LEU A 392 -6.76 -25.26 19.05
CA LEU A 392 -6.20 -25.86 17.83
C LEU A 392 -6.19 -27.39 17.91
N ALA A 393 -5.76 -27.96 19.03
CA ALA A 393 -5.76 -29.41 19.24
C ALA A 393 -7.18 -29.99 19.16
N LEU A 394 -8.16 -29.36 19.81
CA LEU A 394 -9.56 -29.76 19.76
C LEU A 394 -10.11 -29.72 18.32
N TRP A 395 -9.87 -28.63 17.61
CA TRP A 395 -10.30 -28.51 16.21
C TRP A 395 -9.66 -29.53 15.28
N LEU A 396 -8.37 -29.83 15.47
CA LEU A 396 -7.70 -30.90 14.73
C LEU A 396 -8.32 -32.28 15.00
N MET A 397 -9.02 -32.47 16.12
CA MET A 397 -9.78 -33.68 16.46
C MET A 397 -11.24 -33.65 15.97
N ASP A 398 -11.57 -32.75 15.04
CA ASP A 398 -12.92 -32.51 14.50
C ASP A 398 -13.91 -31.86 15.49
N ASP A 399 -13.44 -31.33 16.62
CA ASP A 399 -14.27 -30.51 17.51
C ASP A 399 -14.28 -29.05 17.03
N SER A 400 -15.34 -28.66 16.32
CA SER A 400 -15.47 -27.31 15.75
C SER A 400 -15.97 -26.24 16.73
N MET A 401 -16.46 -26.63 17.93
CA MET A 401 -16.99 -25.69 18.93
C MET A 401 -15.99 -24.60 19.32
N PRO A 402 -14.71 -24.91 19.59
CA PRO A 402 -13.71 -23.90 19.97
C PRO A 402 -13.33 -22.94 18.86
N MET A 403 -13.65 -23.18 17.58
CA MET A 403 -13.29 -22.25 16.50
C MET A 403 -14.36 -21.22 16.21
N ARG A 404 -15.65 -21.58 16.40
CA ARG A 404 -16.80 -20.68 16.14
C ARG A 404 -16.77 -19.44 17.04
N SER A 405 -16.13 -19.51 18.19
CA SER A 405 -15.99 -18.38 19.13
C SER A 405 -14.80 -17.46 18.81
N TYR A 406 -13.79 -17.92 18.06
CA TYR A 406 -12.57 -17.15 17.80
C TYR A 406 -12.45 -16.66 16.35
N PHE A 407 -13.05 -17.34 15.38
CA PHE A 407 -12.98 -16.98 13.96
C PHE A 407 -14.37 -16.96 13.33
N GLY A 408 -14.65 -15.94 12.52
CA GLY A 408 -15.87 -15.88 11.71
C GLY A 408 -15.88 -16.88 10.53
N SER A 409 -14.74 -17.47 10.19
CA SER A 409 -14.59 -18.48 9.12
C SER A 409 -13.36 -19.37 9.37
N THR A 410 -13.46 -20.68 9.08
CA THR A 410 -12.33 -21.64 9.17
C THR A 410 -11.48 -21.71 7.91
N THR A 411 -11.84 -20.98 6.85
CA THR A 411 -11.14 -20.99 5.55
C THR A 411 -9.63 -20.79 5.66
N LEU A 412 -9.19 -19.74 6.39
CA LEU A 412 -7.78 -19.48 6.67
C LEU A 412 -7.09 -20.67 7.37
N LEU A 413 -7.75 -21.28 8.34
CA LEU A 413 -7.21 -22.39 9.12
C LEU A 413 -7.07 -23.65 8.28
N ASP A 414 -8.10 -23.99 7.51
CA ASP A 414 -8.07 -25.10 6.58
C ASP A 414 -6.96 -24.92 5.54
N TRP A 415 -6.80 -23.70 5.00
CA TRP A 415 -5.71 -23.37 4.09
C TRP A 415 -4.31 -23.49 4.74
N MET A 416 -4.12 -22.96 5.96
CA MET A 416 -2.85 -23.09 6.68
C MET A 416 -2.51 -24.55 6.97
N VAL A 417 -3.50 -25.33 7.39
CA VAL A 417 -3.33 -26.76 7.71
C VAL A 417 -3.02 -27.55 6.47
N GLN A 418 -3.70 -27.29 5.36
CA GLN A 418 -3.40 -27.91 4.07
C GLN A 418 -1.97 -27.57 3.60
N SER A 419 -1.57 -26.30 3.75
CA SER A 419 -0.22 -25.83 3.39
C SER A 419 0.89 -26.43 4.26
N LEU A 420 0.55 -26.86 5.49
CA LEU A 420 1.46 -27.55 6.41
C LEU A 420 1.48 -29.08 6.23
N GLY A 421 0.88 -29.62 5.17
CA GLY A 421 0.83 -31.06 4.90
C GLY A 421 -0.43 -31.76 5.42
N GLY A 422 -1.48 -31.00 5.71
CA GLY A 422 -2.78 -31.51 6.14
C GLY A 422 -2.90 -31.70 7.66
N ARG A 423 -4.10 -32.11 8.09
CA ARG A 423 -4.45 -32.23 9.53
C ARG A 423 -3.51 -33.16 10.29
N VAL A 424 -3.14 -34.30 9.71
CA VAL A 424 -2.28 -35.30 10.37
C VAL A 424 -0.88 -34.75 10.62
N ALA A 425 -0.29 -34.04 9.66
CA ALA A 425 1.02 -33.43 9.82
C ALA A 425 1.02 -32.34 10.93
N VAL A 426 -0.01 -31.48 10.93
CA VAL A 426 -0.16 -30.45 11.97
C VAL A 426 -0.37 -31.06 13.35
N MET A 427 -1.17 -32.12 13.47
CA MET A 427 -1.32 -32.87 14.72
C MET A 427 0.03 -33.42 15.21
N GLY A 428 0.83 -34.01 14.33
CA GLY A 428 2.18 -34.48 14.66
C GLY A 428 3.10 -33.36 15.18
N HIS A 429 3.04 -32.19 14.55
CA HIS A 429 3.78 -31.01 15.00
C HIS A 429 3.30 -30.48 16.37
N GLU A 430 1.99 -30.50 16.65
CA GLU A 430 1.45 -30.11 17.96
C GLU A 430 1.79 -31.12 19.05
N LEU A 431 1.76 -32.42 18.76
CA LEU A 431 2.15 -33.49 19.69
C LEU A 431 3.62 -33.33 20.09
N ALA A 432 4.52 -33.22 19.12
CA ALA A 432 5.96 -33.03 19.37
C ALA A 432 6.26 -31.81 20.25
N ARG A 433 5.42 -30.77 20.18
CA ARG A 433 5.54 -29.59 21.03
C ARG A 433 4.94 -29.81 22.42
N LEU A 434 3.72 -30.33 22.51
CA LEU A 434 3.03 -30.62 23.77
C LEU A 434 3.83 -31.59 24.66
N ALA A 435 4.63 -32.46 24.02
CA ALA A 435 5.53 -33.38 24.71
C ALA A 435 6.71 -32.69 25.42
N ARG A 436 7.08 -31.48 25.02
CA ARG A 436 8.21 -30.76 25.62
C ARG A 436 7.91 -30.35 27.05
N PRO A 437 8.90 -30.41 27.96
CA PRO A 437 8.72 -30.02 29.35
C PRO A 437 8.22 -28.58 29.48
N LYS A 438 7.35 -28.34 30.48
CA LYS A 438 6.75 -27.03 30.80
C LYS A 438 5.77 -26.47 29.76
N THR A 439 5.36 -27.25 28.76
CA THR A 439 4.33 -26.82 27.81
C THR A 439 2.95 -26.80 28.47
N ARG A 440 2.25 -25.67 28.42
CA ARG A 440 0.86 -25.57 28.89
C ARG A 440 -0.06 -26.43 28.02
N GLY A 441 -1.06 -27.06 28.65
CA GLY A 441 -2.05 -27.86 27.94
C GLY A 441 -1.65 -29.30 27.69
N VAL A 442 -0.61 -29.84 28.36
CA VAL A 442 -0.23 -31.27 28.24
C VAL A 442 -1.39 -32.23 28.51
N GLY A 443 -2.42 -31.81 29.26
CA GLY A 443 -3.64 -32.60 29.48
C GLY A 443 -4.43 -32.95 28.22
N ILE A 444 -4.30 -32.20 27.11
CA ILE A 444 -4.95 -32.54 25.83
C ILE A 444 -4.17 -33.60 25.03
N PHE A 445 -2.91 -33.87 25.42
CA PHE A 445 -2.02 -34.77 24.69
C PHE A 445 -2.61 -36.17 24.46
N PRO A 446 -3.23 -36.85 25.45
CA PRO A 446 -3.78 -38.19 25.26
C PRO A 446 -4.86 -38.25 24.19
N SER A 447 -5.80 -37.30 24.22
CA SER A 447 -6.88 -37.21 23.24
C SER A 447 -6.35 -36.92 21.83
N LEU A 448 -5.44 -35.94 21.72
CA LEU A 448 -4.84 -35.57 20.44
C LEU A 448 -4.00 -36.71 19.85
N PHE A 449 -3.24 -37.41 20.69
CA PHE A 449 -2.41 -38.54 20.27
C PHE A 449 -3.27 -39.68 19.77
N LYS A 450 -4.35 -40.04 20.49
CA LYS A 450 -5.30 -41.07 20.06
C LYS A 450 -5.89 -40.74 18.69
N ALA A 451 -6.37 -39.51 18.50
CA ALA A 451 -6.96 -39.07 17.23
C ALA A 451 -5.95 -39.00 16.08
N TRP A 452 -4.70 -38.61 16.36
CA TRP A 452 -3.63 -38.61 15.36
C TRP A 452 -3.22 -40.04 14.98
N HIS A 453 -3.04 -40.91 15.97
CA HIS A 453 -2.59 -42.28 15.78
C HIS A 453 -3.58 -43.11 14.95
N THR A 454 -4.89 -42.86 15.08
CA THR A 454 -5.92 -43.53 14.25
C THR A 454 -5.93 -43.05 12.79
N ARG A 455 -5.41 -41.85 12.52
CA ARG A 455 -5.43 -41.24 11.18
C ARG A 455 -4.10 -41.36 10.43
N VAL A 456 -2.98 -41.53 11.13
CA VAL A 456 -1.67 -41.68 10.49
C VAL A 456 -1.53 -43.07 9.87
N VAL A 457 -1.52 -43.11 8.54
CA VAL A 457 -1.35 -44.35 7.76
C VAL A 457 0.13 -44.68 7.56
N GLU A 458 0.96 -43.66 7.34
CA GLU A 458 2.38 -43.83 7.04
C GLU A 458 3.18 -44.15 8.32
N THR A 459 3.85 -45.30 8.34
CA THR A 459 4.62 -45.78 9.50
C THR A 459 5.84 -44.91 9.80
N THR A 460 6.50 -44.39 8.76
CA THR A 460 7.66 -43.50 8.89
C THR A 460 7.30 -42.19 9.59
N GLU A 461 6.17 -41.58 9.23
CA GLU A 461 5.67 -40.36 9.87
C GLU A 461 5.24 -40.64 11.31
N ARG A 462 4.63 -41.81 11.55
CA ARG A 462 4.27 -42.27 12.90
C ARG A 462 5.51 -42.35 13.79
N ASP A 463 6.54 -43.06 13.34
CA ASP A 463 7.78 -43.26 14.09
C ASP A 463 8.51 -41.92 14.30
N ARG A 464 8.52 -41.06 13.28
CA ARG A 464 9.12 -39.72 13.36
C ARG A 464 8.48 -38.86 14.44
N VAL A 465 7.15 -38.79 14.47
CA VAL A 465 6.40 -38.00 15.46
C VAL A 465 6.56 -38.58 16.86
N ILE A 466 6.45 -39.91 17.02
CA ILE A 466 6.66 -40.58 18.32
C ILE A 466 8.08 -40.30 18.84
N SER A 467 9.09 -40.49 18.01
CA SER A 467 10.48 -40.18 18.37
C SER A 467 10.66 -38.71 18.74
N SER A 468 10.04 -37.79 18.00
CA SER A 468 10.08 -36.36 18.32
C SER A 468 9.35 -36.02 19.63
N CYS A 469 8.27 -36.73 19.97
CA CYS A 469 7.58 -36.57 21.25
C CYS A 469 8.43 -37.09 22.40
N LEU A 470 9.23 -38.15 22.20
CA LEU A 470 10.09 -38.75 23.22
C LEU A 470 11.49 -38.11 23.30
N GLN A 471 11.74 -37.03 22.54
CA GLN A 471 12.99 -36.28 22.58
C GLN A 471 12.97 -35.26 23.73
N GLY A 472 13.87 -35.46 24.71
CA GLY A 472 13.98 -34.61 25.90
C GLY A 472 13.20 -35.15 27.10
N GLY A 473 13.27 -34.47 28.25
CA GLY A 473 12.56 -34.89 29.46
C GLY A 473 11.05 -34.64 29.35
N CYS A 474 10.31 -35.62 28.85
CA CYS A 474 8.87 -35.52 28.61
C CYS A 474 8.06 -35.71 29.90
N SER A 475 6.81 -35.22 29.91
CA SER A 475 5.90 -35.47 31.03
C SER A 475 5.58 -36.97 31.17
N PRO A 476 5.43 -37.52 32.39
CA PRO A 476 4.96 -38.89 32.60
C PRO A 476 3.65 -39.20 31.87
N LEU A 477 2.77 -38.22 31.72
CA LEU A 477 1.52 -38.36 30.97
C LEU A 477 1.76 -38.65 29.48
N VAL A 478 2.78 -38.04 28.88
CA VAL A 478 3.15 -38.26 27.47
C VAL A 478 3.71 -39.67 27.30
N ILE A 479 4.59 -40.07 28.21
CA ILE A 479 5.21 -41.41 28.22
C ILE A 479 4.14 -42.48 28.34
N SER A 480 3.24 -42.38 29.34
CA SER A 480 2.19 -43.38 29.55
C SER A 480 1.21 -43.45 28.39
N THR A 481 0.86 -42.32 27.78
CA THR A 481 -0.02 -42.26 26.59
C THR A 481 0.61 -42.98 25.41
N ILE A 482 1.88 -42.67 25.09
CA ILE A 482 2.57 -43.27 23.95
C ILE A 482 2.79 -44.77 24.19
N ALA A 483 3.16 -45.17 25.41
CA ALA A 483 3.39 -46.58 25.76
C ALA A 483 2.19 -47.48 25.44
N LEU A 484 0.95 -46.99 25.65
CA LEU A 484 -0.28 -47.73 25.35
C LEU A 484 -0.51 -48.00 23.84
N SER A 485 0.21 -47.32 22.95
CA SER A 485 0.11 -47.56 21.50
C SER A 485 1.03 -48.69 21.01
N PHE A 486 1.94 -49.18 21.85
CA PHE A 486 2.85 -50.27 21.51
C PHE A 486 2.25 -51.62 21.90
N PRO A 487 2.53 -52.69 21.12
CA PRO A 487 1.99 -54.02 21.40
C PRO A 487 2.56 -54.63 22.69
N SER A 488 3.71 -54.15 23.15
CA SER A 488 4.34 -54.58 24.40
C SER A 488 5.20 -53.45 25.01
N PRO A 489 5.44 -53.47 26.34
CA PRO A 489 6.35 -52.53 26.96
C PRO A 489 7.78 -52.63 26.41
N ALA A 490 8.20 -53.83 25.97
CA ALA A 490 9.46 -54.05 25.27
C ALA A 490 9.55 -53.22 23.98
N ALA A 491 8.53 -53.28 23.12
CA ALA A 491 8.52 -52.52 21.87
C ALA A 491 8.60 -51.00 22.12
N PHE A 492 7.93 -50.51 23.16
CA PHE A 492 8.02 -49.11 23.57
C PHE A 492 9.43 -48.70 24.03
N LEU A 493 10.07 -49.52 24.88
CA LEU A 493 11.43 -49.27 25.35
C LEU A 493 12.47 -49.30 24.22
N LEU A 494 12.30 -50.19 23.23
CA LEU A 494 13.14 -50.20 22.03
C LEU A 494 13.03 -48.87 21.27
N GLN A 495 11.81 -48.33 21.10
CA GLN A 495 11.63 -47.02 20.49
C GLN A 495 12.33 -45.91 21.28
N ARG A 496 12.20 -45.93 22.61
CA ARG A 496 12.85 -44.93 23.49
C ARG A 496 14.36 -44.98 23.47
N THR A 497 14.93 -46.14 23.17
CA THR A 497 16.39 -46.32 23.11
C THR A 497 17.03 -45.39 22.08
N GLU A 498 16.30 -45.04 21.02
CA GLU A 498 16.76 -44.15 19.97
C GLU A 498 16.77 -42.67 20.40
N SER A 499 15.89 -42.25 21.31
CA SER A 499 15.65 -40.82 21.61
C SER A 499 15.92 -40.38 23.06
N SER A 500 15.70 -41.25 24.04
CA SER A 500 15.66 -40.88 25.47
C SER A 500 17.04 -40.84 26.15
N PRO A 501 17.23 -39.96 27.15
CA PRO A 501 18.48 -39.91 27.92
C PRO A 501 18.70 -41.19 28.72
N ILE A 502 19.97 -41.56 28.88
CA ILE A 502 20.40 -42.81 29.56
C ILE A 502 19.78 -42.99 30.95
N ARG A 503 19.63 -41.90 31.72
CA ARG A 503 19.10 -41.96 33.09
C ARG A 503 17.66 -42.48 33.13
N GLU A 504 16.83 -42.04 32.20
CA GLU A 504 15.44 -42.48 32.10
C GLU A 504 15.36 -43.93 31.60
N LEU A 505 16.16 -44.27 30.58
CA LEU A 505 16.25 -45.64 30.06
C LEU A 505 16.69 -46.66 31.12
N ARG A 506 17.58 -46.27 32.04
CA ARG A 506 18.00 -47.14 33.15
C ARG A 506 16.84 -47.50 34.07
N ILE A 507 16.13 -46.48 34.54
CA ILE A 507 15.01 -46.65 35.48
C ILE A 507 13.93 -47.51 34.83
N GLU A 508 13.58 -47.25 33.58
CA GLU A 508 12.51 -47.96 32.90
C GLU A 508 12.90 -49.38 32.50
N LEU A 509 14.17 -49.61 32.14
CA LEU A 509 14.68 -50.95 31.92
C LEU A 509 14.66 -51.77 33.22
N GLU A 510 15.03 -51.17 34.36
CA GLU A 510 14.98 -51.85 35.66
C GLU A 510 13.56 -52.24 36.03
N ILE A 511 12.58 -51.33 35.86
CA ILE A 511 11.16 -51.62 36.11
C ILE A 511 10.68 -52.76 35.19
N PHE A 512 11.00 -52.70 33.89
CA PHE A 512 10.57 -53.71 32.93
C PHE A 512 11.18 -55.09 33.21
N LEU A 513 12.47 -55.16 33.55
CA LEU A 513 13.14 -56.43 33.84
C LEU A 513 12.70 -57.04 35.18
N PHE A 514 12.12 -56.26 36.08
CA PHE A 514 11.61 -56.74 37.36
C PHE A 514 10.27 -57.47 37.22
N ASP A 515 9.48 -57.14 36.19
CA ASP A 515 8.06 -57.46 36.12
C ASP A 515 7.74 -58.62 35.14
N GLN A 516 8.44 -59.77 35.28
CA GLN A 516 8.11 -61.09 34.66
C GLN A 516 8.87 -61.55 33.39
N ALA A 517 10.00 -60.96 33.00
CA ALA A 517 10.79 -61.50 31.88
C ALA A 517 11.68 -62.70 32.28
N THR A 518 11.73 -63.76 31.47
CA THR A 518 12.74 -64.84 31.62
C THR A 518 14.13 -64.31 31.30
N ASP A 519 15.20 -64.94 31.80
CA ASP A 519 16.57 -64.48 31.53
C ASP A 519 16.91 -64.48 30.02
N GLU A 520 16.29 -65.35 29.22
CA GLU A 520 16.42 -65.32 27.76
C GLU A 520 15.71 -64.11 27.14
N ASP A 521 14.50 -63.78 27.57
CA ASP A 521 13.79 -62.58 27.12
C ASP A 521 14.58 -61.31 27.44
N LYS A 522 15.19 -61.27 28.64
CA LYS A 522 16.05 -60.16 29.06
C LYS A 522 17.25 -60.01 28.13
N LYS A 523 17.94 -61.12 27.81
CA LYS A 523 19.10 -61.11 26.90
C LYS A 523 18.70 -60.72 25.48
N ALA A 524 17.61 -61.27 24.94
CA ALA A 524 17.11 -60.93 23.62
C ALA A 524 16.72 -59.45 23.54
N PHE A 525 16.12 -58.92 24.61
CA PHE A 525 15.74 -57.53 24.72
C PHE A 525 16.94 -56.58 24.79
N GLU A 526 17.93 -56.87 25.64
CA GLU A 526 19.18 -56.10 25.75
C GLU A 526 19.95 -56.08 24.42
N ARG A 527 19.94 -57.20 23.69
CA ARG A 527 20.53 -57.32 22.35
C ARG A 527 19.89 -56.36 21.36
N GLU A 528 18.56 -56.30 21.34
CA GLU A 528 17.83 -55.43 20.41
C GLU A 528 17.94 -53.95 20.82
N MET A 529 17.94 -53.63 22.12
CA MET A 529 18.25 -52.29 22.61
C MET A 529 19.65 -51.84 22.17
N LEU A 530 20.68 -52.69 22.32
CA LEU A 530 22.04 -52.33 21.93
C LEU A 530 22.15 -52.11 20.42
N PHE A 531 21.50 -52.96 19.63
CA PHE A 531 21.39 -52.79 18.18
C PHE A 531 20.77 -51.45 17.80
N LYS A 532 19.60 -51.12 18.38
CA LYS A 532 18.88 -49.86 18.15
C LYS A 532 19.66 -48.63 18.60
N ALA A 533 20.29 -48.67 19.78
CA ALA A 533 21.15 -47.61 20.28
C ALA A 533 22.33 -47.33 19.33
N THR A 534 22.93 -48.38 18.77
CA THR A 534 24.02 -48.28 17.80
C THR A 534 23.55 -47.71 16.47
N MET A 535 22.40 -48.17 15.95
CA MET A 535 21.78 -47.59 14.75
C MET A 535 21.53 -46.08 14.89
N ALA A 536 21.04 -45.67 16.06
CA ALA A 536 20.78 -44.27 16.39
C ALA A 536 22.04 -43.48 16.84
N ARG A 537 23.23 -44.10 16.82
CA ARG A 537 24.53 -43.53 17.24
C ARG A 537 24.51 -42.91 18.66
N ARG A 538 23.81 -43.57 19.58
CA ARG A 538 23.60 -43.09 20.96
C ARG A 538 24.78 -43.45 21.87
N ARG A 539 25.90 -42.73 21.73
CA ARG A 539 27.18 -42.98 22.45
C ARG A 539 27.02 -43.46 23.90
N HIS A 540 26.34 -42.68 24.74
CA HIS A 540 26.23 -42.97 26.18
C HIS A 540 25.35 -44.20 26.46
N VAL A 541 24.28 -44.38 25.68
CA VAL A 541 23.37 -45.53 25.83
C VAL A 541 24.08 -46.81 25.39
N VAL A 542 24.81 -46.76 24.27
CA VAL A 542 25.65 -47.88 23.79
C VAL A 542 26.70 -48.24 24.83
N ALA A 543 27.46 -47.28 25.35
CA ALA A 543 28.48 -47.56 26.37
C ALA A 543 27.90 -48.26 27.62
N TRP A 544 26.71 -47.84 28.05
CA TRP A 544 26.01 -48.46 29.18
C TRP A 544 25.47 -49.85 28.87
N LEU A 545 24.83 -50.04 27.72
CA LEU A 545 24.31 -51.34 27.31
C LEU A 545 25.45 -52.34 27.07
N VAL A 546 26.58 -51.90 26.50
CA VAL A 546 27.79 -52.73 26.36
C VAL A 546 28.29 -53.19 27.73
N TYR A 547 28.40 -52.29 28.71
CA TYR A 547 28.79 -52.66 30.07
C TYR A 547 27.86 -53.72 30.67
N LYS A 548 26.55 -53.61 30.43
CA LYS A 548 25.55 -54.55 30.92
C LYS A 548 25.57 -55.89 30.18
N CYS A 549 25.68 -55.86 28.85
CA CYS A 549 25.67 -57.04 27.98
C CYS A 549 26.98 -57.84 28.02
N LEU A 550 28.12 -57.22 28.36
CA LEU A 550 29.43 -57.89 28.43
C LEU A 550 29.41 -59.11 29.35
N ALA A 551 28.63 -59.06 30.42
CA ALA A 551 28.53 -60.15 31.38
C ALA A 551 27.56 -61.26 30.95
N THR A 552 26.62 -60.99 30.04
CA THR A 552 25.42 -61.83 29.83
C THR A 552 25.13 -62.21 28.38
N ASN A 553 25.63 -61.47 27.38
CA ASN A 553 25.26 -61.61 25.97
C ASN A 553 26.34 -61.10 24.98
N PRO A 554 27.43 -61.86 24.74
CA PRO A 554 28.51 -61.45 23.83
C PRO A 554 28.06 -61.31 22.36
N GLU A 555 27.12 -62.13 21.90
CA GLU A 555 26.58 -62.08 20.52
C GLU A 555 25.94 -60.72 20.20
N ALA A 556 25.36 -60.05 21.20
CA ALA A 556 24.79 -58.71 21.02
C ALA A 556 25.85 -57.67 20.65
N ILE A 557 27.04 -57.79 21.25
CA ILE A 557 28.17 -56.87 21.02
C ILE A 557 28.72 -57.08 19.61
N GLU A 558 28.87 -58.32 19.18
CA GLU A 558 29.31 -58.65 17.81
C GLU A 558 28.33 -58.10 16.76
N ARG A 559 27.02 -58.28 16.97
CA ARG A 559 26.00 -57.69 16.09
C ARG A 559 26.10 -56.16 16.06
N ALA A 560 26.31 -55.52 17.21
CA ALA A 560 26.46 -54.06 17.29
C ALA A 560 27.75 -53.56 16.63
N LEU A 561 28.85 -54.31 16.71
CA LEU A 561 30.12 -54.01 16.02
C LEU A 561 29.92 -53.99 14.50
N ASN A 562 29.27 -55.03 13.96
CA ASN A 562 28.99 -55.12 12.53
C ASN A 562 28.14 -53.94 12.05
N VAL A 563 27.15 -53.52 12.83
CA VAL A 563 26.32 -52.34 12.52
C VAL A 563 27.10 -51.04 12.60
N ALA A 564 27.91 -50.86 13.65
CA ALA A 564 28.74 -49.67 13.80
C ALA A 564 29.73 -49.52 12.64
N ASP A 565 30.29 -50.63 12.16
CA ASP A 565 31.17 -50.68 10.98
C ASP A 565 30.44 -50.32 9.69
N GLN A 566 29.27 -50.92 9.44
CA GLN A 566 28.42 -50.57 8.30
C GLN A 566 28.03 -49.08 8.28
N LEU A 567 27.75 -48.52 9.45
CA LEU A 567 27.44 -47.10 9.61
C LEU A 567 28.69 -46.19 9.60
N ARG A 568 29.90 -46.76 9.54
CA ARG A 568 31.19 -46.07 9.67
C ARG A 568 31.27 -45.17 10.92
N TRP A 569 30.69 -45.63 12.03
CA TRP A 569 30.68 -44.89 13.29
C TRP A 569 31.92 -45.23 14.13
N THR A 570 33.02 -44.55 13.87
CA THR A 570 34.35 -44.81 14.47
C THR A 570 34.34 -44.72 16.00
N GLU A 571 33.64 -43.75 16.57
CA GLU A 571 33.52 -43.60 18.02
C GLU A 571 32.73 -44.76 18.65
N GLY A 572 31.68 -45.25 17.97
CA GLY A 572 30.92 -46.42 18.39
C GLY A 572 31.75 -47.69 18.36
N LEU A 573 32.53 -47.90 17.29
CA LEU A 573 33.48 -49.00 17.18
C LEU A 573 34.49 -48.99 18.32
N ALA A 574 35.07 -47.84 18.63
CA ALA A 574 35.99 -47.72 19.76
C ALA A 574 35.34 -48.12 21.09
N ILE A 575 34.10 -47.67 21.35
CA ILE A 575 33.37 -48.02 22.59
C ILE A 575 33.10 -49.53 22.67
N LEU A 576 32.70 -50.15 21.55
CA LEU A 576 32.38 -51.57 21.47
C LEU A 576 33.65 -52.45 21.57
N GLN A 577 34.74 -52.05 20.90
CA GLN A 577 36.02 -52.79 20.87
C GLN A 577 36.82 -52.66 22.17
N GLN A 578 36.91 -51.45 22.74
CA GLN A 578 37.68 -51.18 23.97
C GLN A 578 37.26 -52.09 25.12
N ARG A 579 36.00 -52.51 25.13
CA ARG A 579 35.43 -53.33 26.19
C ARG A 579 35.48 -54.84 25.93
N MET A 580 35.76 -55.28 24.70
CA MET A 580 36.05 -56.69 24.41
C MET A 580 37.47 -57.10 24.85
N ILE A 581 38.41 -56.15 24.85
CA ILE A 581 39.83 -56.42 25.12
C ILE A 581 40.14 -56.40 26.64
N GLU A 582 39.32 -55.74 27.46
CA GLU A 582 39.47 -55.69 28.92
C GLU A 582 38.30 -56.38 29.66
N PRO A 583 38.18 -57.72 29.62
CA PRO A 583 37.28 -58.41 30.53
C PRO A 583 37.90 -58.39 31.92
N VAL A 584 37.33 -57.56 32.81
CA VAL A 584 37.50 -57.65 34.27
C VAL A 584 38.92 -57.33 34.79
N ARG A 585 39.30 -56.04 34.76
CA ARG A 585 40.13 -55.46 35.84
C ARG A 585 39.58 -54.08 36.21
N CYS A 586 39.12 -53.95 37.45
CA CYS A 586 38.77 -52.70 38.15
C CYS A 586 37.53 -51.92 37.69
N VAL A 587 36.38 -52.11 38.37
CA VAL A 587 35.57 -50.99 38.94
C VAL A 587 34.75 -51.50 40.14
N ALA A 588 35.37 -51.60 41.31
CA ALA A 588 34.65 -51.67 42.59
C ALA A 588 34.69 -50.34 43.36
N GLY A 589 35.26 -49.27 42.79
CA GLY A 589 35.66 -48.10 43.59
C GLY A 589 34.98 -46.75 43.32
N ARG A 590 34.34 -46.49 42.17
CA ARG A 590 33.88 -45.13 41.84
C ARG A 590 32.69 -45.08 40.88
N ILE A 591 31.51 -45.50 41.31
CA ILE A 591 30.25 -44.98 40.75
C ILE A 591 29.26 -44.82 41.91
N GLY A 592 29.28 -43.63 42.50
CA GLY A 592 28.39 -43.20 43.58
C GLY A 592 28.40 -41.68 43.62
N ALA A 593 27.82 -41.05 42.59
CA ALA A 593 27.33 -39.67 42.52
C ALA A 593 26.56 -39.47 41.22
#